data_AF-A0A7S1I162-F1
#
_entry.id   AF-A0A7S1I162-F1
#
_cell.length_a   1.000
_cell.length_b   1.000
_cell.length_c   1.000
_cell.angle_alpha   90.00
_cell.angle_beta   90.00
_cell.angle_gamma   90.00
#
_symmetry.space_group_name_H-M   'P 1'
#
loop_
_entity.id
_entity.type
_entity.pdbx_description
1 polymer ?
#
loop_
_entity_poly.entity_id
_entity_poly.type
_entity_poly.pdbx_seq_one_letter_code
_entity_poly.pdbx_strand_id
1 'polypeptide(L)'
;TTTGNVIITDKNGNVTKVDKTWTFFKDSKGTMRIMAHHSSLPYVPAVGGVTKEEVLAAQNGWGQALVNIATTYDEKGFDAAKAEAEAVLDGGYGYQIAPVLFKPTLTTGDQVFRTTREGALSYFVGRNPKYPNDGGFALKGWRSWKIENAAIFLNGDTATTTGNVILTDKNGNVTKVDKTWTFLKDEKGNLRIMAHHSSLPYAPPAAITNEEVLAAQQGWGTALVKIATIFDQKGF
;
A
#
# COMPACT_ATOMS: atom_id res chain seq x y z
N THR A 1 8.89 -46.65 -3.95
CA THR A 1 8.31 -45.37 -4.43
C THR A 1 9.11 -44.87 -5.59
N THR A 2 8.47 -44.27 -6.59
CA THR A 2 9.13 -43.67 -7.76
C THR A 2 8.62 -42.24 -7.97
N THR A 3 9.49 -41.38 -8.49
CA THR A 3 9.17 -40.01 -8.91
C THR A 3 9.56 -39.83 -10.37
N GLY A 4 8.79 -39.04 -11.12
CA GLY A 4 9.13 -38.73 -12.50
C GLY A 4 8.05 -37.91 -13.20
N ASN A 5 8.27 -37.69 -14.49
CA ASN A 5 7.31 -36.98 -15.32
C ASN A 5 6.50 -37.94 -16.18
N VAL A 6 5.19 -37.69 -16.26
CA VAL A 6 4.30 -38.33 -17.24
C VAL A 6 3.88 -37.32 -18.25
N ILE A 7 3.93 -37.71 -19.52
CA ILE A 7 3.39 -36.96 -20.63
C ILE A 7 1.98 -37.51 -20.91
N ILE A 8 0.98 -36.66 -20.75
CA ILE A 8 -0.42 -36.98 -21.03
C ILE A 8 -0.83 -36.20 -22.28
N THR A 9 -1.33 -36.90 -23.29
CA THR A 9 -1.89 -36.27 -24.49
C THR A 9 -3.41 -36.42 -24.45
N ASP A 10 -4.13 -35.32 -24.55
CA ASP A 10 -5.59 -35.35 -24.59
C ASP A 10 -6.12 -35.78 -25.98
N LYS A 11 -7.44 -35.97 -26.09
CA LYS A 11 -8.11 -36.36 -27.34
C LYS A 11 -7.95 -35.36 -28.49
N ASN A 12 -7.54 -34.13 -28.18
CA ASN A 12 -7.34 -33.05 -29.15
C ASN A 12 -5.84 -32.92 -29.54
N GLY A 13 -4.96 -33.75 -28.97
CA GLY A 13 -3.52 -33.71 -29.23
C GLY A 13 -2.74 -32.76 -28.31
N ASN A 14 -3.37 -32.14 -27.30
CA ASN A 14 -2.66 -31.26 -26.37
C ASN A 14 -1.80 -32.09 -25.42
N VAL A 15 -0.52 -31.73 -25.30
CA VAL A 15 0.46 -32.44 -24.48
C VAL A 15 0.63 -31.73 -23.13
N THR A 16 0.46 -32.47 -22.04
CA THR A 16 0.67 -32.00 -20.67
C THR A 16 1.73 -32.86 -19.99
N LYS A 17 2.81 -32.22 -19.51
CA LYS A 17 3.78 -32.85 -18.62
C LYS A 17 3.23 -32.76 -17.19
N VAL A 18 3.25 -33.86 -16.43
CA VAL A 18 2.75 -33.95 -15.05
C VAL A 18 3.84 -34.52 -14.16
N ASP A 19 4.12 -33.89 -13.03
CA ASP A 19 4.96 -34.46 -11.98
C ASP A 19 4.19 -35.54 -11.24
N LYS A 20 4.75 -36.74 -11.17
CA LYS A 20 4.11 -37.91 -10.57
C LYS A 20 5.00 -38.53 -9.51
N THR A 21 4.36 -38.91 -8.41
CA THR A 21 4.92 -39.82 -7.41
C THR A 21 4.01 -41.04 -7.30
N TRP A 22 4.58 -42.24 -7.31
CA TRP A 22 3.84 -43.48 -7.04
C TRP A 22 4.51 -44.31 -5.95
N THR A 23 3.68 -44.90 -5.11
CA THR A 23 4.09 -45.94 -4.16
C THR A 23 3.40 -47.23 -4.53
N PHE A 24 4.15 -48.33 -4.52
CA PHE A 24 3.66 -49.66 -4.93
C PHE A 24 3.81 -50.68 -3.80
N PHE A 25 2.93 -51.67 -3.77
CA PHE A 25 3.05 -52.86 -2.91
C PHE A 25 2.63 -54.12 -3.70
N LYS A 26 2.97 -55.32 -3.22
CA LYS A 26 2.44 -56.58 -3.77
C LYS A 26 1.24 -57.03 -2.94
N ASP A 27 0.15 -57.43 -3.60
CA ASP A 27 -0.99 -58.05 -2.92
C ASP A 27 -0.69 -59.52 -2.53
N SER A 28 -1.64 -60.17 -1.86
CA SER A 28 -1.50 -61.58 -1.42
C SER A 28 -1.32 -62.58 -2.56
N LYS A 29 -1.59 -62.19 -3.82
CA LYS A 29 -1.36 -62.98 -5.03
C LYS A 29 -0.03 -62.63 -5.70
N GLY A 30 0.79 -61.78 -5.08
CA GLY A 30 2.07 -61.32 -5.62
C GLY A 30 1.94 -60.25 -6.73
N THR A 31 0.72 -59.75 -6.99
CA THR A 31 0.48 -58.74 -8.04
C THR A 31 0.84 -57.36 -7.53
N MET A 32 1.57 -56.58 -8.33
CA MET A 32 1.92 -55.19 -7.98
C MET A 32 0.68 -54.29 -8.05
N ARG A 33 0.46 -53.48 -7.01
CA ARG A 33 -0.64 -52.53 -6.86
C ARG A 33 -0.07 -51.14 -6.55
N ILE A 34 -0.77 -50.09 -7.00
CA ILE A 34 -0.49 -48.72 -6.57
C ILE A 34 -1.14 -48.54 -5.19
N MET A 35 -0.35 -48.19 -4.19
CA MET A 35 -0.80 -47.87 -2.84
C MET A 35 -1.21 -46.40 -2.72
N ALA A 36 -0.46 -45.52 -3.36
CA ALA A 36 -0.69 -44.09 -3.35
C ALA A 36 -0.10 -43.45 -4.60
N HIS A 37 -0.70 -42.36 -5.06
CA HIS A 37 -0.11 -41.50 -6.06
C HIS A 37 -0.37 -40.03 -5.73
N HIS A 38 0.58 -39.16 -6.08
CA HIS A 38 0.40 -37.71 -6.12
C HIS A 38 0.61 -37.24 -7.55
N SER A 39 -0.17 -36.25 -7.99
CA SER A 39 -0.05 -35.63 -9.30
C SER A 39 -0.12 -34.13 -9.16
N SER A 40 0.85 -33.43 -9.72
CA SER A 40 0.81 -31.98 -9.87
C SER A 40 1.21 -31.60 -11.29
N LEU A 41 0.60 -30.54 -11.82
CA LEU A 41 1.16 -29.88 -12.99
C LEU A 41 2.50 -29.25 -12.57
N PRO A 42 3.52 -29.25 -13.45
CA PRO A 42 4.69 -28.41 -13.27
C PRO A 42 4.20 -26.98 -13.05
N TYR A 43 4.73 -26.31 -12.05
CA TYR A 43 4.44 -24.90 -11.85
C TYR A 43 4.92 -24.13 -13.09
N VAL A 44 3.96 -23.69 -13.90
CA VAL A 44 4.19 -22.71 -14.96
C VAL A 44 3.56 -21.43 -14.45
N PRO A 45 4.35 -20.38 -14.15
CA PRO A 45 3.77 -19.08 -13.86
C PRO A 45 2.87 -18.70 -15.04
N ALA A 46 1.57 -18.53 -14.78
CA ALA A 46 0.56 -18.29 -15.83
C ALA A 46 0.81 -16.98 -16.60
N VAL A 47 1.61 -16.09 -16.02
CA VAL A 47 2.09 -14.86 -16.62
C VAL A 47 3.58 -14.74 -16.30
N GLY A 48 4.40 -14.30 -17.26
CA GLY A 48 5.82 -14.03 -16.99
C GLY A 48 5.98 -13.13 -15.75
N GLY A 49 7.08 -13.33 -15.02
CA GLY A 49 7.33 -12.62 -13.76
C GLY A 49 7.21 -11.10 -13.88
N VAL A 50 7.00 -10.42 -12.75
CA VAL A 50 6.94 -8.97 -12.69
C VAL A 50 8.27 -8.37 -13.16
N THR A 51 8.21 -7.43 -14.09
CA THR A 51 9.38 -6.69 -14.56
C THR A 51 9.53 -5.36 -13.81
N LYS A 52 10.74 -4.80 -13.86
CA LYS A 52 10.99 -3.47 -13.29
C LYS A 52 10.15 -2.41 -13.98
N GLU A 53 9.98 -2.51 -15.28
CA GLU A 53 9.25 -1.56 -16.11
C GLU A 53 7.76 -1.53 -15.73
N GLU A 54 7.15 -2.70 -15.49
CA GLU A 54 5.77 -2.80 -15.01
C GLU A 54 5.59 -2.14 -13.65
N VAL A 55 6.54 -2.35 -12.72
CA VAL A 55 6.53 -1.71 -11.40
C VAL A 55 6.61 -0.19 -11.52
N LEU A 56 7.54 0.33 -12.32
CA LEU A 56 7.69 1.77 -12.53
C LEU A 56 6.46 2.38 -13.21
N ALA A 57 5.85 1.67 -14.16
CA ALA A 57 4.62 2.08 -14.81
C ALA A 57 3.44 2.12 -13.83
N ALA A 58 3.28 1.11 -12.99
CA ALA A 58 2.23 1.05 -11.96
C ALA A 58 2.39 2.19 -10.93
N GLN A 59 3.62 2.44 -10.48
CA GLN A 59 3.94 3.55 -9.58
C GLN A 59 3.60 4.91 -10.21
N ASN A 60 4.02 5.16 -11.45
CA ASN A 60 3.70 6.39 -12.17
C ASN A 60 2.20 6.54 -12.43
N GLY A 61 1.52 5.47 -12.81
CA GLY A 61 0.06 5.46 -12.98
C GLY A 61 -0.67 5.82 -11.70
N TRP A 62 -0.19 5.35 -10.54
CA TRP A 62 -0.74 5.74 -9.24
C TRP A 62 -0.54 7.22 -8.93
N GLY A 63 0.64 7.79 -9.24
CA GLY A 63 0.91 9.22 -9.07
C GLY A 63 0.03 10.10 -9.97
N GLN A 64 -0.07 9.74 -11.25
CA GLN A 64 -0.95 10.40 -12.23
C GLN A 64 -2.41 10.34 -11.76
N ALA A 65 -2.86 9.18 -11.27
CA ALA A 65 -4.21 9.01 -10.75
C ALA A 65 -4.51 9.97 -9.59
N LEU A 66 -3.58 10.19 -8.66
CA LEU A 66 -3.78 11.18 -7.60
C LEU A 66 -3.95 12.60 -8.12
N VAL A 67 -3.17 13.00 -9.13
CA VAL A 67 -3.32 14.31 -9.76
C VAL A 67 -4.67 14.41 -10.48
N ASN A 68 -5.06 13.38 -11.24
CA ASN A 68 -6.34 13.36 -11.95
C ASN A 68 -7.53 13.51 -10.98
N ILE A 69 -7.54 12.74 -9.88
CA ILE A 69 -8.60 12.85 -8.86
C ILE A 69 -8.65 14.27 -8.30
N ALA A 70 -7.49 14.87 -8.01
CA ALA A 70 -7.41 16.23 -7.48
C ALA A 70 -7.92 17.28 -8.48
N THR A 71 -7.54 17.19 -9.75
CA THR A 71 -7.98 18.12 -10.80
C THR A 71 -9.46 17.94 -11.12
N THR A 72 -9.93 16.69 -11.21
CA THR A 72 -11.34 16.37 -11.40
C THR A 72 -12.18 16.89 -10.23
N TYR A 73 -11.67 16.84 -9.01
CA TYR A 73 -12.36 17.45 -7.87
C TYR A 73 -12.50 18.96 -8.01
N ASP A 74 -11.42 19.65 -8.39
CA ASP A 74 -11.42 21.10 -8.59
C ASP A 74 -12.38 21.52 -9.74
N GLU A 75 -12.48 20.72 -10.82
CA GLU A 75 -13.23 21.06 -12.03
C GLU A 75 -14.69 20.58 -12.02
N LYS A 76 -14.94 19.38 -11.50
CA LYS A 76 -16.21 18.64 -11.62
C LYS A 76 -16.82 18.25 -10.27
N GLY A 77 -16.14 18.54 -9.17
CA GLY A 77 -16.62 18.30 -7.82
C GLY A 77 -16.46 16.87 -7.32
N PHE A 78 -17.05 16.61 -6.15
CA PHE A 78 -16.82 15.40 -5.36
C PHE A 78 -17.21 14.11 -6.05
N ASP A 79 -18.39 14.04 -6.66
CA ASP A 79 -18.92 12.78 -7.20
C ASP A 79 -18.07 12.25 -8.35
N ALA A 80 -17.60 13.14 -9.22
CA ALA A 80 -16.69 12.80 -10.31
C ALA A 80 -15.33 12.31 -9.77
N ALA A 81 -14.76 13.01 -8.79
CA ALA A 81 -13.48 12.62 -8.17
C ALA A 81 -13.59 11.29 -7.42
N LYS A 82 -14.72 11.03 -6.76
CA LYS A 82 -15.01 9.76 -6.10
C LYS A 82 -15.08 8.61 -7.12
N ALA A 83 -15.77 8.81 -8.25
CA ALA A 83 -15.84 7.78 -9.30
C ALA A 83 -14.45 7.45 -9.87
N GLU A 84 -13.58 8.45 -10.06
CA GLU A 84 -12.19 8.21 -10.45
C GLU A 84 -11.41 7.44 -9.38
N ALA A 85 -11.55 7.81 -8.10
CA ALA A 85 -10.91 7.10 -7.00
C ALA A 85 -11.36 5.64 -6.92
N GLU A 86 -12.65 5.37 -7.15
CA GLU A 86 -13.20 4.00 -7.24
C GLU A 86 -12.54 3.20 -8.36
N ALA A 87 -12.45 3.77 -9.57
CA ALA A 87 -11.79 3.13 -10.70
C ALA A 87 -10.30 2.83 -10.42
N VAL A 88 -9.60 3.75 -9.75
CA VAL A 88 -8.20 3.57 -9.34
C VAL A 88 -8.05 2.43 -8.33
N LEU A 89 -8.97 2.29 -7.38
CA LEU A 89 -8.94 1.18 -6.43
C LEU A 89 -9.25 -0.15 -7.14
N ASP A 90 -10.25 -0.19 -8.02
CA ASP A 90 -10.67 -1.41 -8.72
C ASP A 90 -9.66 -1.89 -9.78
N GLY A 91 -8.94 -0.95 -10.38
CA GLY A 91 -7.89 -1.22 -11.36
C GLY A 91 -6.51 -1.44 -10.74
N GLY A 92 -6.15 -0.65 -9.72
CA GLY A 92 -4.79 -0.63 -9.17
C GLY A 92 -4.57 -1.49 -7.94
N TYR A 93 -5.62 -1.86 -7.19
CA TYR A 93 -5.49 -2.58 -5.93
C TYR A 93 -6.06 -3.99 -6.03
N GLY A 94 -5.59 -4.88 -5.17
CA GLY A 94 -5.96 -6.30 -5.18
C GLY A 94 -7.12 -6.68 -4.25
N TYR A 95 -8.06 -5.77 -3.96
CA TYR A 95 -9.17 -6.03 -3.02
C TYR A 95 -10.10 -7.18 -3.46
N GLN A 96 -10.14 -7.49 -4.75
CA GLN A 96 -10.82 -8.64 -5.35
C GLN A 96 -10.08 -9.96 -5.16
N ILE A 97 -8.81 -9.92 -4.76
CA ILE A 97 -7.95 -11.09 -4.57
C ILE A 97 -7.88 -11.45 -3.08
N ALA A 98 -7.54 -10.46 -2.24
CA ALA A 98 -7.38 -10.61 -0.81
C ALA A 98 -7.48 -9.23 -0.11
N PRO A 99 -7.55 -9.17 1.22
CA PRO A 99 -7.35 -7.92 1.94
C PRO A 99 -6.02 -7.28 1.57
N VAL A 100 -6.03 -5.97 1.26
CA VAL A 100 -4.80 -5.21 0.99
C VAL A 100 -4.22 -4.73 2.31
N LEU A 101 -2.91 -4.83 2.48
CA LEU A 101 -2.18 -4.29 3.63
C LEU A 101 -2.01 -2.78 3.48
N PHE A 102 -3.11 -2.03 3.64
CA PHE A 102 -3.16 -0.58 3.46
C PHE A 102 -2.96 0.13 4.80
N LYS A 103 -1.78 0.73 4.99
CA LYS A 103 -1.47 1.70 6.06
C LYS A 103 -1.17 3.08 5.44
N PRO A 104 -2.15 3.97 5.34
CA PRO A 104 -1.95 5.33 4.84
C PRO A 104 -1.14 6.25 5.78
N THR A 105 -0.75 7.43 5.28
CA THR A 105 0.14 8.39 5.96
C THR A 105 -0.54 9.08 7.14
N LEU A 106 -1.69 9.72 6.91
CA LEU A 106 -2.29 10.68 7.83
C LEU A 106 -3.46 10.07 8.60
N THR A 107 -3.25 8.88 9.17
CA THR A 107 -4.26 8.18 9.97
C THR A 107 -3.69 7.81 11.33
N THR A 108 -4.56 7.80 12.36
CA THR A 108 -4.19 7.61 13.77
C THR A 108 -5.25 6.79 14.50
N GLY A 109 -4.93 6.31 15.70
CA GLY A 109 -5.84 5.54 16.56
C GLY A 109 -6.23 4.16 16.01
N ASP A 110 -7.44 3.71 16.33
CA ASP A 110 -7.95 2.38 15.94
C ASP A 110 -8.18 2.24 14.44
N GLN A 111 -8.23 3.38 13.73
CA GLN A 111 -8.36 3.46 12.30
C GLN A 111 -7.04 3.89 11.67
N VAL A 112 -5.94 3.18 11.94
CA VAL A 112 -4.68 3.34 11.20
C VAL A 112 -4.62 2.43 9.97
N PHE A 113 -5.14 1.21 10.08
CA PHE A 113 -5.14 0.24 9.00
C PHE A 113 -6.47 0.25 8.25
N ARG A 114 -6.45 -0.04 6.95
CA ARG A 114 -7.60 0.07 6.04
C ARG A 114 -7.60 -1.13 5.09
N THR A 115 -7.85 -2.31 5.63
CA THR A 115 -7.71 -3.55 4.87
C THR A 115 -8.84 -3.82 3.87
N THR A 116 -9.81 -2.90 3.76
CA THR A 116 -10.97 -3.01 2.87
C THR A 116 -10.99 -1.88 1.83
N ARG A 117 -11.62 -2.16 0.68
CA ARG A 117 -11.86 -1.17 -0.37
C ARG A 117 -12.57 0.08 0.16
N GLU A 118 -13.59 -0.10 1.00
CA GLU A 118 -14.33 1.01 1.62
C GLU A 118 -13.42 1.91 2.46
N GLY A 119 -12.53 1.31 3.25
CA GLY A 119 -11.59 2.06 4.06
C GLY A 119 -10.56 2.83 3.22
N ALA A 120 -10.03 2.21 2.17
CA ALA A 120 -9.11 2.92 1.27
C ALA A 120 -9.81 4.03 0.49
N LEU A 121 -11.03 3.82 -0.01
CA LEU A 121 -11.81 4.86 -0.67
C LEU A 121 -12.05 6.04 0.27
N SER A 122 -12.44 5.77 1.51
CA SER A 122 -12.57 6.81 2.53
C SER A 122 -11.28 7.60 2.71
N TYR A 123 -10.13 6.95 2.81
CA TYR A 123 -8.87 7.68 2.92
C TYR A 123 -8.58 8.55 1.69
N PHE A 124 -8.89 8.06 0.49
CA PHE A 124 -8.65 8.79 -0.76
C PHE A 124 -9.51 10.05 -0.87
N VAL A 125 -10.81 9.96 -0.63
CA VAL A 125 -11.75 11.06 -0.92
C VAL A 125 -12.56 11.56 0.28
N GLY A 126 -12.52 10.88 1.41
CA GLY A 126 -13.23 11.25 2.63
C GLY A 126 -14.75 11.02 2.55
N ARG A 127 -15.48 11.77 3.38
CA ARG A 127 -16.96 11.79 3.44
C ARG A 127 -17.62 10.42 3.73
N ASN A 128 -16.92 9.54 4.44
CA ASN A 128 -17.49 8.30 4.96
C ASN A 128 -17.76 8.44 6.46
N PRO A 129 -19.01 8.33 6.94
CA PRO A 129 -19.34 8.39 8.36
C PRO A 129 -18.61 7.37 9.24
N LYS A 130 -18.16 6.23 8.67
CA LYS A 130 -17.36 5.23 9.39
C LYS A 130 -15.94 5.70 9.65
N TYR A 131 -15.44 6.70 8.93
CA TYR A 131 -14.08 7.23 9.03
C TYR A 131 -14.13 8.77 9.07
N PRO A 132 -14.71 9.35 10.13
CA PRO A 132 -15.02 10.78 10.18
C PRO A 132 -13.78 11.70 10.11
N ASN A 133 -12.59 11.16 10.40
CA ASN A 133 -11.33 11.89 10.37
C ASN A 133 -10.69 11.93 8.97
N ASP A 134 -11.23 11.19 7.99
CA ASP A 134 -10.68 11.17 6.63
C ASP A 134 -11.15 12.42 5.85
N GLY A 135 -10.24 13.37 5.65
CA GLY A 135 -10.49 14.58 4.85
C GLY A 135 -10.31 14.41 3.34
N GLY A 136 -9.97 13.20 2.87
CA GLY A 136 -9.68 12.92 1.46
C GLY A 136 -8.26 13.30 1.05
N PHE A 137 -7.32 12.37 1.15
CA PHE A 137 -5.92 12.60 0.79
C PHE A 137 -5.72 12.98 -0.68
N ALA A 138 -6.47 12.36 -1.60
CA ALA A 138 -6.39 12.64 -3.02
C ALA A 138 -7.02 14.00 -3.39
N LEU A 139 -7.82 14.59 -2.50
CA LEU A 139 -8.49 15.87 -2.71
C LEU A 139 -7.64 17.08 -2.27
N LYS A 140 -6.39 16.86 -1.86
CA LYS A 140 -5.45 17.91 -1.41
C LYS A 140 -4.90 18.80 -2.55
N GLY A 141 -5.52 18.76 -3.74
CA GLY A 141 -5.15 19.66 -4.85
C GLY A 141 -3.80 19.34 -5.48
N TRP A 142 -3.39 18.07 -5.53
CA TRP A 142 -2.13 17.64 -6.15
C TRP A 142 -2.01 18.09 -7.61
N ARG A 143 -0.79 18.42 -8.04
CA ARG A 143 -0.45 18.87 -9.41
C ARG A 143 0.72 18.14 -10.02
N SER A 144 1.65 17.66 -9.20
CA SER A 144 2.74 16.82 -9.68
C SER A 144 3.14 15.80 -8.63
N TRP A 145 3.78 14.74 -9.10
CA TRP A 145 4.35 13.70 -8.27
C TRP A 145 5.77 13.38 -8.76
N LYS A 146 6.58 12.86 -7.85
CA LYS A 146 7.86 12.23 -8.15
C LYS A 146 7.99 10.99 -7.28
N ILE A 147 8.49 9.90 -7.85
CA ILE A 147 8.73 8.65 -7.15
C ILE A 147 10.22 8.36 -7.19
N GLU A 148 10.81 8.18 -6.02
CA GLU A 148 12.23 7.91 -5.84
C GLU A 148 12.39 6.57 -5.13
N ASN A 149 12.58 5.50 -5.89
CA ASN A 149 12.82 4.18 -5.31
C ASN A 149 14.24 4.11 -4.72
N ALA A 150 14.34 3.74 -3.44
CA ALA A 150 15.60 3.34 -2.83
C ALA A 150 15.97 1.89 -3.20
N ALA A 151 14.97 1.03 -3.34
CA ALA A 151 15.15 -0.35 -3.81
C ALA A 151 13.89 -0.90 -4.48
N ILE A 152 14.09 -1.86 -5.39
CA ILE A 152 13.04 -2.67 -6.02
C ILE A 152 13.47 -4.13 -5.90
N PHE A 153 12.65 -4.95 -5.25
CA PHE A 153 12.82 -6.39 -5.14
C PHE A 153 11.78 -7.08 -6.05
N LEU A 154 12.24 -7.93 -6.96
CA LEU A 154 11.40 -8.69 -7.89
C LEU A 154 11.49 -10.18 -7.54
N ASN A 155 10.35 -10.85 -7.42
CA ASN A 155 10.29 -12.27 -7.11
C ASN A 155 9.07 -12.94 -7.76
N GLY A 156 9.28 -13.62 -8.90
CA GLY A 156 8.22 -14.29 -9.62
C GLY A 156 7.12 -13.31 -10.04
N ASP A 157 5.90 -13.58 -9.61
CA ASP A 157 4.69 -12.76 -9.83
C ASP A 157 4.54 -11.60 -8.84
N THR A 158 5.50 -11.40 -7.94
CA THR A 158 5.47 -10.30 -6.96
C THR A 158 6.63 -9.33 -7.13
N ALA A 159 6.40 -8.09 -6.70
CA ALA A 159 7.46 -7.11 -6.53
C ALA A 159 7.23 -6.29 -5.27
N THR A 160 8.29 -5.84 -4.60
CA THR A 160 8.20 -4.90 -3.49
C THR A 160 9.16 -3.74 -3.72
N THR A 161 8.69 -2.53 -3.49
CA THR A 161 9.50 -1.31 -3.62
C THR A 161 9.52 -0.56 -2.30
N THR A 162 10.66 0.03 -1.98
CA THR A 162 10.76 1.01 -0.89
C THR A 162 11.43 2.28 -1.39
N GLY A 163 11.02 3.43 -0.87
CA GLY A 163 11.54 4.72 -1.28
C GLY A 163 10.65 5.87 -0.84
N ASN A 164 10.60 6.92 -1.66
CA ASN A 164 9.81 8.10 -1.37
C ASN A 164 8.82 8.42 -2.50
N VAL A 165 7.69 9.00 -2.09
CA VAL A 165 6.79 9.73 -2.99
C VAL A 165 6.81 11.19 -2.57
N ILE A 166 7.05 12.07 -3.53
CA ILE A 166 7.00 13.52 -3.36
C ILE A 166 5.80 14.02 -4.15
N LEU A 167 4.90 14.73 -3.49
CA LEU A 167 3.69 15.31 -4.07
C LEU A 167 3.73 16.83 -3.91
N THR A 168 3.37 17.56 -4.95
CA THR A 168 3.25 19.01 -4.91
C THR A 168 1.82 19.42 -5.16
N ASP A 169 1.26 20.26 -4.28
CA ASP A 169 -0.12 20.76 -4.42
C ASP A 169 -0.22 22.00 -5.34
N LYS A 170 -1.45 22.45 -5.59
CA LYS A 170 -1.74 23.62 -6.44
C LYS A 170 -1.19 24.94 -5.93
N ASN A 171 -0.77 25.01 -4.67
CA ASN A 171 -0.13 26.18 -4.06
C ASN A 171 1.41 26.06 -4.08
N GLY A 172 1.95 24.96 -4.62
CA GLY A 172 3.38 24.68 -4.63
C GLY A 172 3.91 24.05 -3.34
N ASN A 173 3.06 23.68 -2.38
CA ASN A 173 3.52 23.02 -1.17
C ASN A 173 3.94 21.58 -1.48
N VAL A 174 5.09 21.18 -0.94
CA VAL A 174 5.67 19.86 -1.16
C VAL A 174 5.42 18.96 0.05
N THR A 175 4.85 17.78 -0.19
CA THR A 175 4.72 16.71 0.79
C THR A 175 5.57 15.52 0.36
N LYS A 176 6.56 15.15 1.18
CA LYS A 176 7.35 13.92 0.99
C LYS A 176 6.84 12.86 1.97
N VAL A 177 6.64 11.64 1.48
CA VAL A 177 6.27 10.48 2.29
C VAL A 177 7.24 9.33 2.07
N ASP A 178 7.52 8.57 3.11
CA ASP A 178 8.16 7.27 3.02
C ASP A 178 7.13 6.26 2.52
N LYS A 179 7.54 5.44 1.55
CA LYS A 179 6.64 4.57 0.80
C LYS A 179 7.19 3.18 0.65
N THR A 180 6.35 2.20 0.99
CA THR A 180 6.56 0.80 0.61
C THR A 180 5.32 0.30 -0.11
N TRP A 181 5.53 -0.33 -1.27
CA TRP A 181 4.47 -1.04 -2.00
C TRP A 181 4.86 -2.48 -2.22
N THR A 182 3.89 -3.38 -2.15
CA THR A 182 4.01 -4.73 -2.68
C THR A 182 2.98 -4.91 -3.78
N PHE A 183 3.41 -5.43 -4.91
CA PHE A 183 2.62 -5.71 -6.09
C PHE A 183 2.51 -7.22 -6.30
N LEU A 184 1.36 -7.65 -6.82
CA LEU A 184 1.10 -9.00 -7.32
C LEU A 184 0.61 -8.87 -8.76
N LYS A 185 1.18 -9.63 -9.69
CA LYS A 185 0.65 -9.77 -11.04
C LYS A 185 -0.50 -10.77 -11.02
N ASP A 186 -1.71 -10.32 -11.34
CA ASP A 186 -2.88 -11.18 -11.39
C ASP A 186 -2.84 -12.14 -12.59
N GLU A 187 -3.75 -13.12 -12.61
CA GLU A 187 -3.86 -14.12 -13.68
C GLU A 187 -4.11 -13.51 -15.07
N LYS A 188 -4.58 -12.26 -15.13
CA LYS A 188 -4.81 -11.50 -16.38
C LYS A 188 -3.60 -10.64 -16.76
N GLY A 189 -2.51 -10.71 -15.99
CA GLY A 189 -1.27 -9.98 -16.21
C GLY A 189 -1.25 -8.55 -15.68
N ASN A 190 -2.25 -8.12 -14.90
CA ASN A 190 -2.27 -6.77 -14.33
C ASN A 190 -1.52 -6.74 -12.99
N LEU A 191 -0.66 -5.75 -12.78
CA LEU A 191 -0.08 -5.48 -11.46
C LEU A 191 -1.12 -4.88 -10.52
N ARG A 192 -1.30 -5.51 -9.36
CA ARG A 192 -2.19 -5.06 -8.28
C ARG A 192 -1.37 -4.73 -7.04
N ILE A 193 -1.66 -3.60 -6.41
CA ILE A 193 -1.10 -3.23 -5.12
C ILE A 193 -1.74 -4.11 -4.04
N MET A 194 -0.93 -4.96 -3.40
CA MET A 194 -1.29 -5.84 -2.29
C MET A 194 -0.85 -5.29 -0.93
N ALA A 195 0.19 -4.46 -0.91
CA ALA A 195 0.57 -3.68 0.27
C ALA A 195 0.85 -2.23 -0.11
N HIS A 196 0.41 -1.33 0.75
CA HIS A 196 0.64 0.11 0.63
C HIS A 196 0.91 0.63 2.03
N HIS A 197 2.18 0.87 2.32
CA HIS A 197 2.61 1.50 3.54
C HIS A 197 3.08 2.92 3.22
N SER A 198 2.53 3.90 3.92
CA SER A 198 2.85 5.31 3.73
C SER A 198 2.98 5.99 5.09
N SER A 199 4.00 6.82 5.27
CA SER A 199 4.22 7.59 6.49
C SER A 199 4.91 8.91 6.18
N LEU A 200 4.72 9.91 7.05
CA LEU A 200 5.60 11.07 7.02
C LEU A 200 7.00 10.60 7.45
N PRO A 201 8.07 11.16 6.87
CA PRO A 201 9.42 10.93 7.37
C PRO A 201 9.50 11.23 8.86
N TYR A 202 10.25 10.41 9.58
CA TYR A 202 10.50 10.68 10.99
C TYR A 202 11.20 12.03 11.15
N ALA A 203 10.52 12.97 11.78
CA ALA A 203 11.10 14.22 12.23
C ALA A 203 11.41 14.05 13.73
N PRO A 204 12.68 14.01 14.15
CA PRO A 204 12.99 14.05 15.56
C PRO A 204 12.42 15.33 16.17
N PRO A 205 11.94 15.31 17.42
CA PRO A 205 11.49 16.52 18.08
C PRO A 205 12.61 17.57 18.05
N ALA A 206 12.23 18.83 17.89
CA ALA A 206 13.17 19.94 17.94
C ALA A 206 13.95 19.87 19.26
N ALA A 207 15.27 20.06 19.18
CA ALA A 207 16.08 20.17 20.38
C ALA A 207 15.66 21.43 21.15
N ILE A 208 15.49 21.32 22.46
CA ILE A 208 15.30 22.49 23.32
C ILE A 208 16.54 23.37 23.20
N THR A 209 16.33 24.64 22.88
CA THR A 209 17.41 25.63 22.74
C THR A 209 17.61 26.40 24.05
N ASN A 210 18.83 26.91 24.27
CA ASN A 210 19.11 27.79 25.41
C ASN A 210 18.25 29.06 25.36
N GLU A 211 17.89 29.53 24.16
CA GLU A 211 17.02 30.69 23.98
C GLU A 211 15.60 30.41 24.50
N GLU A 212 15.01 29.27 24.15
CA GLU A 212 13.70 28.86 24.67
C GLU A 212 13.72 28.70 26.20
N VAL A 213 14.81 28.17 26.76
CA VAL A 213 15.00 28.05 28.22
C VAL A 213 15.04 29.43 28.88
N LEU A 214 15.85 30.34 28.34
CA LEU A 214 15.98 31.70 28.88
C LEU A 214 14.66 32.48 28.75
N ALA A 215 13.96 32.35 27.63
CA ALA A 215 12.65 32.96 27.43
C ALA A 215 11.61 32.42 28.42
N ALA A 216 11.58 31.11 28.66
CA ALA A 216 10.70 30.49 29.65
C ALA A 216 11.03 30.98 31.09
N GLN A 217 12.31 31.06 31.45
CA GLN A 217 12.76 31.59 32.74
C GLN A 217 12.39 33.06 32.91
N GLN A 218 12.58 33.89 31.89
CA GLN A 218 12.21 35.31 31.91
C GLN A 218 10.68 35.50 31.99
N GLY A 219 9.92 34.70 31.24
CA GLY A 219 8.47 34.68 31.30
C GLY A 219 7.96 34.32 32.69
N TRP A 220 8.55 33.30 33.31
CA TRP A 220 8.25 32.89 34.69
C TRP A 220 8.57 34.00 35.70
N GLY A 221 9.75 34.62 35.61
CA GLY A 221 10.12 35.74 36.48
C GLY A 221 9.18 36.94 36.34
N THR A 222 8.80 37.26 35.09
CA THR A 222 7.84 38.34 34.81
C THR A 222 6.45 38.02 35.38
N ALA A 223 6.02 36.77 35.30
CA ALA A 223 4.75 36.33 35.88
C ALA A 223 4.75 36.45 37.41
N LEU A 224 5.84 36.07 38.08
CA LEU A 224 5.98 36.24 39.53
C LEU A 224 5.92 37.71 39.95
N VAL A 225 6.62 38.60 39.25
CA VAL A 225 6.55 40.04 39.53
C VAL A 225 5.13 40.55 39.37
N LYS A 226 4.41 40.15 38.31
CA LYS A 226 2.99 40.52 38.13
C LYS A 226 2.10 40.04 39.28
N ILE A 227 2.28 38.79 39.73
CA ILE A 227 1.51 38.23 40.85
C ILE A 227 1.77 39.01 42.14
N ALA A 228 3.04 39.30 42.45
CA ALA A 228 3.42 40.08 43.63
C ALA A 228 2.82 41.50 43.59
N THR A 229 2.92 42.19 42.45
CA THR A 229 2.32 43.53 42.29
C THR A 229 0.80 43.52 42.47
N ILE A 230 0.10 42.50 41.94
CA ILE A 230 -1.35 42.36 42.13
C ILE A 230 -1.70 42.14 43.61
N PHE A 231 -0.93 41.29 44.29
CA PHE A 231 -1.10 41.03 45.72
C PHE A 231 -0.92 42.31 46.55
N ASP A 232 0.15 43.07 46.31
CA ASP A 232 0.41 44.32 47.03
C ASP A 232 -0.70 45.37 46.81
N GLN A 233 -1.33 45.37 45.63
CA GLN A 233 -2.40 46.32 45.30
C GLN A 233 -3.77 45.92 45.86
N LYS A 234 -4.03 44.63 46.05
CA LYS A 234 -5.40 44.12 46.28
C LYS A 234 -5.58 43.26 47.52
N GLY A 235 -4.50 42.80 48.15
CA GLY A 235 -4.57 41.72 49.15
C GLY A 235 -5.11 40.42 48.53
N PHE A 236 -5.41 39.44 49.38
CA PHE A 236 -6.11 38.22 48.96
C PHE A 236 -7.56 38.50 48.57
#